data_AF-A0AB74A6L0-F1
#
_entry.id   AF-A0AB74A6L0-F1
#
_cell.length_a   1.000
_cell.length_b   1.000
_cell.length_c   1.000
_cell.angle_alpha   90.00
_cell.angle_beta   90.00
_cell.angle_gamma   90.00
#
_symmetry.space_group_name_H-M   'P 1'
#
loop_
_entity.id
_entity.type
_entity.pdbx_description
1 polymer ?
#
loop_
_entity_poly.entity_id
_entity_poly.type
_entity_poly.pdbx_seq_one_letter_code
_entity_poly.pdbx_strand_id
1 'polypeptide(L)'
;MDYCSFCSVFVSSGAVGATLSPTIFISGVVAVVGVAALFVAIAQMRIASAKIKLDLYNRRFSIYVAALDYYQSAWGKTEKNMTEAGSNFVRAFRESVFLFDRNDKIYETLNRIKDHGNAIGFNKNASSSENWPMKYDHPTMTILKQRSDRAYEEFEKDLLLLERQLQKYINFKTISGWRMFG
;
A
#
# COMPACT_ATOMS: atom_id res chain seq x y z
N MET A 1 6.99 -49.87 9.61
CA MET A 1 7.03 -48.52 9.02
C MET A 1 8.07 -48.56 7.93
N ASP A 2 7.54 -48.79 6.75
CA ASP A 2 8.23 -49.08 5.51
C ASP A 2 8.93 -47.84 4.95
N TYR A 3 10.22 -47.99 4.63
CA TYR A 3 10.85 -47.20 3.59
C TYR A 3 11.41 -48.18 2.56
N CYS A 4 10.59 -48.49 1.56
CA CYS A 4 11.02 -49.07 0.29
C CYS A 4 12.06 -48.12 -0.34
N SER A 5 13.30 -48.54 -0.60
CA SER A 5 13.69 -49.48 -1.66
C SER A 5 13.14 -49.03 -3.00
N PHE A 6 13.92 -48.23 -3.75
CA PHE A 6 14.01 -48.34 -5.20
C PHE A 6 15.41 -47.88 -5.68
N CYS A 7 16.24 -48.90 -5.90
CA CYS A 7 17.19 -49.07 -7.01
C CYS A 7 18.38 -48.12 -7.15
N SER A 8 19.44 -48.48 -6.41
CA SER A 8 20.75 -48.82 -6.97
C SER A 8 20.86 -48.72 -8.51
N VAL A 9 21.53 -47.66 -8.98
CA VAL A 9 22.09 -47.65 -10.34
C VAL A 9 23.32 -48.55 -10.32
N PHE A 10 23.15 -49.78 -10.78
CA PHE A 10 24.23 -50.71 -11.08
C PHE A 10 25.12 -50.11 -12.17
N VAL A 11 26.37 -49.79 -11.82
CA VAL A 11 27.44 -49.62 -12.81
C VAL A 11 27.93 -51.02 -13.19
N SER A 12 27.32 -51.57 -14.24
CA SER A 12 27.79 -52.76 -14.92
C SER A 12 29.00 -52.39 -15.78
N SER A 13 30.18 -52.90 -15.41
CA SER A 13 31.41 -52.78 -16.20
C SER A 13 31.34 -53.69 -17.41
N GLY A 14 31.13 -53.12 -18.59
CA GLY A 14 31.14 -53.85 -19.86
C GLY A 14 31.56 -52.97 -21.04
N ALA A 15 32.71 -53.33 -21.63
CA ALA A 15 33.18 -53.03 -22.98
C ALA A 15 33.55 -51.57 -23.37
N VAL A 16 34.87 -51.42 -23.55
CA VAL A 16 35.64 -50.47 -24.39
C VAL A 16 34.86 -49.74 -25.50
N GLY A 17 34.74 -48.43 -25.32
CA GLY A 17 34.41 -47.45 -26.36
C GLY A 17 34.68 -46.05 -25.83
N ALA A 18 35.83 -45.48 -26.19
CA ALA A 18 36.29 -44.10 -25.91
C ALA A 18 35.55 -43.37 -24.76
N THR A 19 35.78 -43.80 -23.52
CA THR A 19 35.08 -43.25 -22.36
C THR A 19 35.72 -41.92 -21.95
N LEU A 20 35.20 -40.82 -22.52
CA LEU A 20 35.26 -39.54 -21.83
C LEU A 20 34.72 -39.76 -20.41
N SER A 21 35.58 -39.56 -19.42
CA SER A 21 35.33 -39.93 -18.01
C SER A 21 33.93 -39.42 -17.58
N PRO A 22 33.06 -40.27 -17.01
CA PRO A 22 31.67 -39.93 -16.71
C PRO A 22 31.53 -38.66 -15.84
N THR A 23 32.57 -38.32 -15.09
CA THR A 23 32.72 -37.07 -14.33
C THR A 23 32.71 -35.79 -15.19
N ILE A 24 33.24 -35.80 -16.41
CA ILE A 24 33.27 -34.63 -17.31
C ILE A 24 31.86 -34.35 -17.85
N PHE A 25 31.13 -35.38 -18.26
CA PHE A 25 29.75 -35.24 -18.71
C PHE A 25 28.82 -34.76 -17.59
N ILE A 26 28.96 -35.34 -16.40
CA ILE A 26 28.16 -34.92 -15.23
C ILE A 26 28.47 -33.46 -14.88
N SER A 27 29.75 -33.05 -14.87
CA SER A 27 30.13 -31.66 -14.58
C SER A 27 29.60 -30.67 -15.62
N GLY A 28 29.58 -31.04 -16.91
CA GLY A 28 29.01 -30.23 -17.97
C GLY A 28 27.50 -30.03 -17.82
N VAL A 29 26.75 -31.09 -17.51
CA VAL A 29 25.30 -31.02 -17.27
C VAL A 29 25.00 -30.18 -16.03
N VAL A 30 25.74 -30.36 -14.94
CA VAL A 30 25.58 -29.56 -13.71
C VAL A 30 25.86 -28.08 -13.97
N ALA A 31 26.86 -27.75 -14.78
CA ALA A 31 27.15 -26.36 -15.16
C ALA A 31 26.01 -25.73 -15.96
N VAL A 32 25.46 -26.42 -16.97
CA VAL A 32 24.34 -25.92 -17.78
C VAL A 32 23.07 -25.75 -16.93
N VAL A 33 22.77 -26.73 -16.07
CA VAL A 33 21.63 -26.65 -15.14
C VAL A 33 21.83 -25.49 -14.14
N GLY A 34 23.05 -25.27 -13.66
CA GLY A 34 23.39 -24.15 -12.79
C GLY A 34 23.20 -22.78 -13.46
N VAL A 35 23.62 -22.64 -14.72
CA VAL A 35 23.37 -21.41 -15.49
C VAL A 35 21.87 -21.19 -15.73
N ALA A 36 21.13 -22.23 -16.12
CA ALA A 36 19.68 -22.15 -16.28
C ALA A 36 18.97 -21.76 -14.97
N ALA A 37 19.39 -22.34 -13.84
CA ALA A 37 18.87 -22.01 -12.51
C ALA A 37 19.18 -20.55 -12.12
N LEU A 38 20.35 -20.01 -12.48
CA LEU A 38 20.69 -18.60 -12.27
C LEU A 38 19.73 -17.68 -13.05
N PHE A 39 19.44 -17.98 -14.32
CA PHE A 39 18.49 -17.20 -15.11
C PHE A 39 17.09 -17.21 -14.51
N VAL A 40 16.63 -18.38 -14.06
CA VAL A 40 15.34 -18.51 -13.37
C VAL A 40 15.33 -17.73 -12.05
N ALA A 41 16.39 -17.80 -11.26
CA ALA A 41 16.52 -17.06 -10.01
C ALA A 41 16.50 -15.53 -10.24
N ILE A 42 17.21 -15.04 -11.26
CA ILE A 42 17.17 -13.63 -11.67
C ILE A 42 15.76 -13.23 -12.10
N ALA A 43 15.08 -14.07 -12.89
CA ALA A 43 13.71 -13.81 -13.32
C ALA A 43 12.74 -13.77 -12.12
N GLN A 44 12.86 -14.71 -11.18
CA GLN A 44 12.05 -14.75 -9.96
C GLN A 44 12.30 -13.52 -9.08
N MET A 45 13.56 -13.10 -8.93
CA MET A 45 13.93 -11.89 -8.18
C MET A 45 13.32 -10.63 -8.82
N ARG A 46 13.26 -10.56 -10.16
CA ARG A 46 12.61 -9.45 -10.88
C ARG A 46 11.10 -9.43 -10.66
N ILE A 47 10.44 -10.58 -10.72
CA ILE A 47 9.00 -10.71 -10.46
C ILE A 47 8.69 -10.33 -9.00
N ALA A 48 9.48 -10.83 -8.05
CA ALA A 48 9.33 -10.49 -6.63
C ALA A 48 9.51 -8.97 -6.39
N SER A 49 10.53 -8.37 -7.00
CA SER A 49 10.78 -6.92 -6.89
C SER A 49 9.65 -6.08 -7.49
N ALA A 50 9.08 -6.51 -8.62
CA ALA A 50 7.93 -5.83 -9.22
C ALA A 50 6.68 -5.92 -8.32
N LYS A 51 6.44 -7.08 -7.70
CA LYS A 51 5.35 -7.28 -6.74
C LYS A 51 5.49 -6.38 -5.50
N ILE A 52 6.69 -6.30 -4.93
CA ILE A 52 6.96 -5.44 -3.76
C ILE A 52 6.70 -3.96 -4.10
N LYS A 53 7.11 -3.52 -5.29
CA LYS A 53 6.86 -2.14 -5.74
C LYS A 53 5.36 -1.85 -5.91
N LEU A 54 4.62 -2.79 -6.49
CA LEU A 54 3.17 -2.66 -6.65
C LEU A 54 2.45 -2.65 -5.29
N ASP A 55 2.89 -3.49 -4.35
CA ASP A 55 2.33 -3.54 -3.01
C ASP A 55 2.56 -2.22 -2.25
N LEU A 56 3.79 -1.70 -2.29
CA LEU A 56 4.11 -0.39 -1.70
C LEU A 56 3.30 0.75 -2.33
N TYR A 57 3.12 0.71 -3.65
CA TYR A 57 2.26 1.67 -4.35
C TYR A 57 0.82 1.59 -3.85
N ASN A 58 0.24 0.39 -3.83
CA ASN A 58 -1.14 0.18 -3.39
C ASN A 58 -1.32 0.64 -1.95
N ARG A 59 -0.33 0.37 -1.08
CA ARG A 59 -0.38 0.81 0.30
C ARG A 59 -0.35 2.34 0.43
N ARG A 60 0.51 3.03 -0.33
CA ARG A 60 0.58 4.49 -0.35
C ARG A 60 -0.69 5.12 -0.93
N PHE A 61 -1.22 4.55 -2.01
CA PHE A 61 -2.47 5.01 -2.61
C PHE A 61 -3.68 4.78 -1.70
N SER A 62 -3.69 3.70 -0.93
CA SER A 62 -4.78 3.40 0.01
C SER A 62 -5.00 4.50 1.07
N ILE A 63 -3.94 5.24 1.43
CA ILE A 63 -4.03 6.37 2.37
C ILE A 63 -4.81 7.53 1.75
N TYR A 64 -4.56 7.84 0.48
CA TYR A 64 -5.34 8.83 -0.25
C TYR A 64 -6.81 8.42 -0.34
N VAL A 65 -7.07 7.16 -0.71
CA VAL A 65 -8.44 6.64 -0.79
C VAL A 65 -9.15 6.75 0.55
N ALA A 66 -8.49 6.43 1.67
CA ALA A 66 -9.09 6.57 3.01
C ALA A 66 -9.40 8.02 3.37
N ALA A 67 -8.55 8.98 2.97
CA ALA A 67 -8.81 10.42 3.17
C ALA A 67 -9.99 10.91 2.32
N LEU A 68 -10.07 10.46 1.07
CA LEU A 68 -11.16 10.77 0.15
C LEU A 68 -12.49 10.15 0.61
N ASP A 69 -12.49 8.88 1.03
CA ASP A 69 -13.67 8.21 1.60
C ASP A 69 -14.18 8.98 2.82
N TYR A 70 -13.27 9.46 3.68
CA TYR A 70 -13.63 10.27 4.83
C TYR A 70 -14.29 11.60 4.41
N TYR A 71 -13.73 12.29 3.42
CA TYR A 71 -14.34 13.50 2.84
C TYR A 71 -15.75 13.23 2.29
N GLN A 72 -15.92 12.19 1.50
CA GLN A 72 -17.19 11.87 0.85
C GLN A 72 -18.26 11.48 1.89
N SER A 73 -17.86 10.74 2.93
CA SER A 73 -18.74 10.41 4.06
C SER A 73 -19.17 11.65 4.85
N ALA A 74 -18.29 12.67 4.94
CA ALA A 74 -18.62 13.94 5.58
C ALA A 74 -19.70 14.71 4.81
N TRP A 75 -19.72 14.61 3.48
CA TRP A 75 -20.78 15.16 2.63
C TRP A 75 -22.03 14.27 2.51
N GLY A 76 -22.04 13.08 3.11
CA GLY A 76 -23.14 12.13 2.97
C GLY A 76 -23.30 11.57 1.55
N LYS A 77 -22.22 11.59 0.75
CA LYS A 77 -22.21 11.07 -0.63
C LYS A 77 -21.90 9.57 -0.71
N THR A 78 -21.71 8.92 0.43
CA THR A 78 -21.32 7.50 0.55
C THR A 78 -22.26 6.81 1.53
N GLU A 79 -22.50 5.52 1.32
CA GLU A 79 -23.30 4.68 2.25
C GLU A 79 -22.64 4.50 3.61
N LYS A 80 -21.30 4.59 3.68
CA LYS A 80 -20.52 4.47 4.92
C LYS A 80 -20.80 5.63 5.86
N ASN A 81 -20.95 5.31 7.14
CA ASN A 81 -21.06 6.33 8.18
C ASN A 81 -19.71 7.07 8.31
N MET A 82 -19.78 8.38 8.55
CA MET A 82 -18.61 9.24 8.76
C MET A 82 -17.72 8.76 9.91
N THR A 83 -18.30 8.17 10.96
CA THR A 83 -17.54 7.58 12.07
C THR A 83 -16.70 6.39 11.62
N GLU A 84 -17.25 5.55 10.74
CA GLU A 84 -16.57 4.36 10.20
C GLU A 84 -15.49 4.77 9.19
N ALA A 85 -15.79 5.70 8.29
CA ALA A 85 -14.80 6.25 7.37
C ALA A 85 -13.67 6.97 8.13
N GLY A 86 -14.01 7.69 9.22
CA GLY A 86 -13.06 8.35 10.10
C GLY A 86 -12.14 7.37 10.84
N SER A 87 -12.65 6.25 11.34
CA SER A 87 -11.81 5.24 12.02
C SER A 87 -10.82 4.58 11.05
N ASN A 88 -11.29 4.24 9.84
CA ASN A 88 -10.44 3.74 8.76
C ASN A 88 -9.37 4.76 8.36
N PHE A 89 -9.74 6.04 8.26
CA PHE A 89 -8.80 7.12 8.01
C PHE A 89 -7.76 7.28 9.11
N VAL A 90 -8.15 7.23 10.39
CA VAL A 90 -7.20 7.33 11.52
C VAL A 90 -6.18 6.20 11.48
N ARG A 91 -6.60 4.99 11.12
CA ARG A 91 -5.67 3.87 10.91
C ARG A 91 -4.70 4.17 9.77
N ALA A 92 -5.19 4.57 8.61
CA ALA A 92 -4.36 4.93 7.45
C ALA A 92 -3.40 6.10 7.76
N PHE A 93 -3.85 7.08 8.53
CA PHE A 93 -3.05 8.18 9.04
C PHE A 93 -1.89 7.70 9.91
N ARG A 94 -2.12 6.75 10.83
CA ARG A 94 -1.04 6.18 11.65
C ARG A 94 -0.06 5.38 10.80
N GLU A 95 -0.55 4.66 9.80
CA GLU A 95 0.29 3.90 8.87
C GLU A 95 1.15 4.82 7.98
N SER A 96 0.69 6.04 7.69
CA SER A 96 1.42 7.01 6.85
C SER A 96 2.83 7.34 7.35
N VAL A 97 3.07 7.27 8.67
CA VAL A 97 4.38 7.53 9.30
C VAL A 97 5.46 6.58 8.79
N PHE A 98 5.08 5.36 8.40
CA PHE A 98 6.01 4.33 7.92
C PHE A 98 6.16 4.32 6.39
N LEU A 99 5.26 4.99 5.67
CA LEU A 99 5.14 4.88 4.22
C LEU A 99 5.74 6.07 3.47
N PHE A 100 5.90 7.20 4.15
CA PHE A 100 6.36 8.46 3.59
C PHE A 100 7.51 9.07 4.38
N ASP A 101 8.34 9.85 3.70
CA ASP A 101 9.38 10.64 4.35
C ASP A 101 8.78 11.79 5.15
N ARG A 102 9.34 12.06 6.34
CA ARG A 102 8.89 13.15 7.23
C ARG A 102 8.99 14.53 6.57
N ASN A 103 9.93 14.71 5.64
CA ASN A 103 10.15 15.99 4.96
C ASN A 103 9.02 16.38 4.01
N ASP A 104 8.21 15.42 3.54
CA ASP A 104 7.16 15.69 2.56
C ASP A 104 5.88 16.27 3.17
N LYS A 105 5.85 16.43 4.51
CA LYS A 105 4.75 17.03 5.27
C LYS A 105 3.39 16.36 5.10
N ILE A 106 3.37 15.10 4.64
CA ILE A 106 2.13 14.33 4.39
C ILE A 106 1.40 14.05 5.70
N TYR A 107 2.16 13.71 6.75
CA TYR A 107 1.59 13.41 8.06
C TYR A 107 0.86 14.63 8.65
N GLU A 108 1.44 15.81 8.51
CA GLU A 108 0.88 17.07 8.98
C GLU A 108 -0.39 17.43 8.21
N THR A 109 -0.39 17.27 6.88
CA THR A 109 -1.60 17.45 6.06
C THR A 109 -2.71 16.49 6.49
N LEU A 110 -2.40 15.20 6.68
CA LEU A 110 -3.38 14.21 7.15
C LEU A 110 -3.89 14.52 8.57
N ASN A 111 -3.05 15.06 9.45
CA ASN A 111 -3.49 15.49 10.78
C ASN A 111 -4.48 16.66 10.71
N ARG A 112 -4.26 17.62 9.80
CA ARG A 112 -5.21 18.72 9.56
C ARG A 112 -6.54 18.20 9.01
N ILE A 113 -6.49 17.28 8.05
CA ILE A 113 -7.68 16.57 7.52
C ILE A 113 -8.45 15.90 8.67
N LYS A 114 -7.77 15.21 9.60
CA LYS A 114 -8.41 14.64 10.79
C LYS A 114 -9.14 15.69 11.63
N ASP A 115 -8.49 16.82 11.88
CA ASP A 115 -9.03 17.88 12.75
C ASP A 115 -10.23 18.59 12.10
N HIS A 116 -10.16 18.87 10.79
CA HIS A 116 -11.28 19.40 10.02
C HIS A 116 -12.46 18.41 9.98
N GLY A 117 -12.19 17.11 9.75
CA GLY A 117 -13.21 16.07 9.77
C GLY A 117 -13.89 15.93 11.13
N ASN A 118 -13.13 16.01 12.22
CA ASN A 118 -13.70 16.00 13.58
C ASN A 118 -14.60 17.21 13.83
N ALA A 119 -14.24 18.40 13.35
CA ALA A 119 -15.08 19.59 13.49
C ALA A 119 -16.43 19.43 12.77
N ILE A 120 -16.42 18.86 11.56
CA ILE A 120 -17.63 18.55 10.80
C ILE A 120 -18.48 17.50 11.52
N GLY A 121 -17.86 16.40 11.98
CA GLY A 121 -18.53 15.34 12.72
C GLY A 121 -19.17 15.84 14.02
N PHE A 122 -18.48 16.74 14.73
CA PHE A 122 -18.99 17.37 15.95
C PHE A 122 -20.24 18.20 15.66
N ASN A 123 -20.24 19.02 14.61
CA ASN A 123 -21.42 19.80 14.22
C ASN A 123 -22.61 18.90 13.82
N LYS A 124 -22.34 17.83 13.07
CA LYS A 124 -23.36 16.84 12.67
C LYS A 124 -23.99 16.15 13.89
N ASN A 125 -23.16 15.76 14.86
CA ASN A 125 -23.63 15.18 16.11
C ASN A 125 -24.40 16.19 16.96
N ALA A 126 -23.91 17.43 17.09
CA ALA A 126 -24.59 18.50 17.82
C ALA A 126 -25.96 18.86 17.22
N SER A 127 -26.09 18.74 15.90
CA SER A 127 -27.35 18.97 15.17
C SER A 127 -28.34 17.80 15.25
N SER A 128 -27.92 16.64 15.77
CA SER A 128 -28.78 15.46 15.93
C SER A 128 -29.93 15.73 16.91
N SER A 129 -31.12 15.17 16.63
CA SER A 129 -32.31 15.30 17.48
C SER A 129 -32.12 14.79 18.89
N GLU A 130 -31.13 13.92 19.12
CA GLU A 130 -30.83 13.30 20.41
C GLU A 130 -30.01 14.21 21.34
N ASN A 131 -29.38 15.27 20.83
CA ASN A 131 -28.48 16.13 21.62
C ASN A 131 -29.20 17.35 22.25
N TRP A 132 -30.07 17.07 23.22
CA TRP A 132 -30.66 18.07 24.11
C TRP A 132 -29.68 18.47 25.23
N PRO A 133 -29.51 19.77 25.58
CA PRO A 133 -30.16 20.96 25.02
C PRO A 133 -29.38 21.63 23.87
N MET A 134 -28.19 21.12 23.51
CA MET A 134 -27.25 21.73 22.55
C MET A 134 -27.88 22.13 21.21
N LYS A 135 -28.85 21.32 20.72
CA LYS A 135 -29.56 21.61 19.47
C LYS A 135 -30.32 22.94 19.47
N TYR A 136 -30.83 23.37 20.62
CA TYR A 136 -31.72 24.53 20.77
C TYR A 136 -31.00 25.79 21.22
N ASP A 137 -29.69 25.69 21.49
CA ASP A 137 -28.82 26.84 21.72
C ASP A 137 -28.43 27.49 20.37
N HIS A 138 -29.31 28.35 19.86
CA HIS A 138 -29.16 28.99 18.55
C HIS A 138 -27.83 29.74 18.35
N PRO A 139 -27.32 30.54 19.31
CA PRO A 139 -26.01 31.17 19.21
C PRO A 139 -24.87 30.15 19.04
N THR A 140 -24.83 29.12 19.88
CA THR A 140 -23.79 28.09 19.83
C THR A 140 -23.87 27.27 18.55
N MET A 141 -25.08 26.91 18.11
CA MET A 141 -25.28 26.17 16.86
C MET A 141 -24.85 26.96 15.63
N THR A 142 -25.05 28.29 15.62
CA THR A 142 -24.60 29.15 14.52
C THR A 142 -23.08 29.16 14.41
N ILE A 143 -22.37 29.25 15.54
CA ILE A 143 -20.91 29.21 15.60
C ILE A 143 -20.40 27.83 15.13
N LEU A 144 -21.03 26.75 15.59
CA LEU A 144 -20.66 25.38 15.19
C LEU A 144 -20.88 25.13 13.70
N LYS A 145 -22.00 25.61 13.16
CA LYS A 145 -22.28 25.55 11.73
C LYS A 145 -21.24 26.32 10.93
N GLN A 146 -20.92 27.57 11.31
CA GLN A 146 -19.91 28.36 10.63
C GLN A 146 -18.52 27.70 10.67
N ARG A 147 -18.17 27.08 11.82
CA ARG A 147 -16.93 26.32 11.96
C ARG A 147 -16.91 25.07 11.08
N SER A 148 -18.04 24.37 10.97
CA SER A 148 -18.20 23.21 10.10
C SER A 148 -18.10 23.59 8.63
N ASP A 149 -18.77 24.68 8.22
CA ASP A 149 -18.76 25.17 6.84
C ASP A 149 -17.32 25.55 6.43
N ARG A 150 -16.58 26.25 7.31
CA ARG A 150 -15.13 26.51 7.09
C ARG A 150 -14.31 25.22 7.04
N ALA A 151 -14.61 24.26 7.92
CA ALA A 151 -13.88 23.00 7.96
C ALA A 151 -14.06 22.20 6.66
N TYR A 152 -15.22 22.25 5.98
CA TYR A 152 -15.38 21.64 4.66
C TYR A 152 -14.44 22.25 3.62
N GLU A 153 -14.36 23.57 3.55
CA GLU A 153 -13.47 24.26 2.60
C GLU A 153 -11.99 23.96 2.88
N GLU A 154 -11.60 23.96 4.15
CA GLU A 154 -10.22 23.67 4.57
C GLU A 154 -9.86 22.19 4.34
N PHE A 155 -10.80 21.28 4.57
CA PHE A 155 -10.64 19.86 4.29
C PHE A 155 -10.38 19.61 2.80
N GLU A 156 -11.15 20.25 1.92
CA GLU A 156 -10.97 20.13 0.47
C GLU A 156 -9.60 20.66 0.03
N LYS A 157 -9.19 21.83 0.53
CA LYS A 157 -7.86 22.41 0.26
C LYS A 157 -6.74 21.46 0.69
N ASP A 158 -6.90 20.77 1.81
CA ASP A 158 -5.92 19.82 2.31
C ASP A 158 -5.91 18.52 1.54
N LEU A 159 -7.06 18.07 1.05
CA LEU A 159 -7.15 16.93 0.16
C LEU A 159 -6.40 17.20 -1.15
N LEU A 160 -6.58 18.38 -1.75
CA LEU A 160 -5.84 18.81 -2.95
C LEU A 160 -4.34 19.00 -2.69
N LEU A 161 -3.97 19.43 -1.48
CA LEU A 161 -2.56 19.48 -1.07
C LEU A 161 -1.97 18.07 -0.95
N LEU A 162 -2.71 17.15 -0.33
CA LEU A 162 -2.32 15.75 -0.18
C LEU A 162 -2.11 15.08 -1.54
N GLU A 163 -3.00 15.32 -2.51
CA GLU A 163 -2.84 14.83 -3.88
C GLU A 163 -1.50 15.26 -4.49
N ARG A 164 -1.16 16.54 -4.38
CA ARG A 164 0.12 17.08 -4.87
C ARG A 164 1.32 16.47 -4.15
N GLN A 165 1.25 16.28 -2.84
CA GLN A 165 2.33 15.65 -2.07
C GLN A 165 2.51 14.18 -2.47
N LEU A 166 1.41 13.46 -2.71
CA LEU A 166 1.44 12.05 -3.07
C LEU A 166 1.82 11.79 -4.53
N GLN A 167 1.72 12.78 -5.42
CA GLN A 167 2.17 12.63 -6.83
C GLN A 167 3.61 12.13 -6.94
N LYS A 168 4.52 12.58 -6.06
CA LYS A 168 5.91 12.11 -5.97
C LYS A 168 6.01 10.59 -5.80
N TYR A 169 5.05 10.00 -5.10
CA TYR A 169 5.05 8.60 -4.68
C TYR A 169 4.20 7.68 -5.54
N ILE A 170 3.25 8.25 -6.29
CA ILE A 170 2.23 7.53 -7.08
C ILE A 170 2.60 7.54 -8.58
N ASN A 171 3.55 8.36 -9.03
CA ASN A 171 3.85 8.49 -10.45
C ASN A 171 4.62 7.27 -11.04
N PHE A 172 3.90 6.41 -11.74
CA PHE A 172 4.43 5.23 -12.44
C PHE A 172 5.37 5.55 -13.62
N LYS A 173 5.37 6.79 -14.16
CA LYS A 173 6.26 7.16 -15.28
C LYS A 173 7.75 7.01 -14.93
N THR A 174 8.09 7.01 -13.65
CA THR A 174 9.46 6.89 -13.13
C THR A 174 9.89 5.45 -12.85
N ILE A 175 9.05 4.43 -13.15
CA ILE A 175 9.47 3.03 -13.04
C ILE A 175 10.27 2.66 -14.28
N SER A 176 11.47 3.23 -14.41
CA SER A 176 12.53 2.59 -15.18
C SER A 176 12.85 1.27 -14.46
N GLY A 177 12.35 0.16 -15.01
CA GLY A 177 12.97 -1.12 -14.76
C GLY A 177 14.48 -0.96 -14.99
N TRP A 178 15.28 -1.36 -14.01
CA TRP A 178 16.74 -1.26 -14.01
C TRP A 178 17.31 -1.42 -15.42
N ARG A 179 17.81 -0.32 -16.00
CA ARG A 179 18.57 -0.34 -17.26
C ARG A 179 19.90 -1.03 -16.95
N MET A 180 19.90 -2.35 -17.07
CA MET A 180 21.13 -3.10 -17.24
C MET A 180 21.42 -3.00 -18.75
N PHE A 181 22.47 -2.28 -19.11
CA PHE A 181 22.88 -1.91 -20.49
C PHE A 181 22.15 -0.69 -21.08
N GLY A 182 22.92 0.40 -21.17
CA GLY A 182 22.57 1.71 -21.70
C GLY A 182 23.63 2.69 -21.25
#